data_AF-K1YX00-F1
#
_entry.id   AF-K1YX00-F1
#
_cell.length_a   1.000
_cell.length_b   1.000
_cell.length_c   1.000
_cell.angle_alpha   90.00
_cell.angle_beta   90.00
_cell.angle_gamma   90.00
#
_symmetry.space_group_name_H-M   'P 1'
#
loop_
_entity.id
_entity.type
_entity.pdbx_description
1 polymer ?
#
loop_
_entity_poly.entity_id
_entity_poly.type
_entity_poly.pdbx_seq_one_letter_code
_entity_poly.pdbx_strand_id
1 'polypeptide(L)' 'MLTKIFPFLSWLKGYNAASFRADFIAGLTVALVLIPQSMAYAQLAGLPSYYGLYAAFLPPMIAALFGSSRQLATGPVA' A
#
# COMPACT_ATOMS: atom_id res chain seq x y z
N MET A 1 8.82 22.77 -7.05
CA MET A 1 7.57 22.48 -7.80
C MET A 1 7.35 20.99 -8.00
N LEU A 2 8.35 20.21 -8.45
CA LEU A 2 8.20 18.76 -8.70
C LEU A 2 7.66 17.95 -7.52
N THR A 3 8.10 18.19 -6.28
CA THR A 3 7.60 17.50 -5.07
C THR A 3 6.14 17.79 -4.73
N LYS A 4 5.52 18.82 -5.31
CA LYS A 4 4.08 19.07 -5.17
C LYS A 4 3.25 18.18 -6.11
N ILE A 5 3.82 17.75 -7.23
CA ILE A 5 3.17 16.88 -8.22
C ILE A 5 3.52 15.41 -7.96
N PHE A 6 4.77 15.15 -7.58
CA PHE A 6 5.29 13.83 -7.27
C PHE A 6 5.82 13.81 -5.83
N PRO A 7 4.94 13.67 -4.83
CA PRO A 7 5.32 13.77 -3.42
C PRO A 7 6.27 12.65 -3.00
N PHE A 8 6.28 11.50 -3.69
CA PHE A 8 7.17 10.39 -3.35
C PHE A 8 8.66 10.71 -3.45
N LEU A 9 9.08 11.70 -4.24
CA LEU A 9 10.48 12.12 -4.28
C LEU A 9 10.95 12.68 -2.94
N SER A 10 10.04 13.14 -2.08
CA SER A 10 10.39 13.59 -0.73
C SER A 10 10.79 12.42 0.18
N TRP A 11 10.26 11.21 -0.05
CA TRP A 11 10.57 10.02 0.77
C TRP A 11 12.03 9.57 0.65
N LEU A 12 12.66 9.84 -0.50
CA LEU A 12 14.05 9.47 -0.77
C LEU A 12 15.04 10.34 0.02
N LYS A 13 14.63 11.50 0.53
CA LYS A 13 15.50 12.40 1.29
C LYS A 13 15.82 11.79 2.66
N GLY A 14 17.10 11.50 2.89
CA GLY A 14 17.54 10.89 4.14
C GLY A 14 17.22 9.39 4.27
N TYR A 15 16.80 8.75 3.17
CA TYR A 15 16.55 7.33 3.14
C TYR A 15 17.86 6.55 3.24
N ASN A 16 17.92 5.60 4.16
CA ASN A 16 19.12 4.80 4.42
C ASN A 16 18.80 3.30 4.46
N ALA A 17 19.85 2.46 4.52
CA ALA A 17 19.71 1.02 4.50
C ALA A 17 18.93 0.45 5.71
N ALA A 18 18.99 1.12 6.87
CA ALA A 18 18.23 0.72 8.04
C ALA A 18 16.72 0.97 7.84
N SER A 19 16.36 2.13 7.30
CA SER A 19 14.97 2.45 6.91
C SER A 19 14.45 1.49 5.84
N PHE A 20 15.26 1.15 4.84
CA PHE A 20 14.89 0.17 3.82
C PHE A 20 14.56 -1.19 4.41
N ARG A 21 15.41 -1.70 5.31
CA ARG A 21 15.17 -2.99 5.97
C ARG A 21 13.90 -2.97 6.82
N ALA A 22 13.66 -1.88 7.56
CA ALA A 22 12.47 -1.73 8.37
C ALA A 22 11.19 -1.67 7.50
N ASP A 23 11.20 -0.86 6.45
CA ASP A 23 10.07 -0.74 5.52
C ASP A 23 9.79 -2.04 4.78
N PHE A 24 10.83 -2.80 4.41
CA PHE A 24 10.68 -4.08 3.73
C PHE A 24 9.96 -5.11 4.62
N ILE A 25 10.38 -5.23 5.89
CA ILE A 25 9.74 -6.14 6.84
C ILE A 25 8.30 -5.70 7.13
N ALA A 26 8.08 -4.39 7.31
CA ALA A 26 6.75 -3.83 7.53
C ALA A 26 5.84 -4.09 6.32
N GLY A 27 6.32 -3.82 5.11
CA GLY A 27 5.60 -4.04 3.86
C GLY A 27 5.23 -5.50 3.64
N LEU A 28 6.16 -6.43 3.92
CA LEU A 28 5.87 -7.86 3.85
C LEU A 28 4.79 -8.28 4.84
N THR A 29 4.87 -7.79 6.08
CA THR A 29 3.89 -8.07 7.13
C THR A 29 2.49 -7.56 6.72
N VAL A 30 2.42 -6.32 6.23
CA VAL A 30 1.17 -5.71 5.77
C VAL A 30 0.60 -6.46 4.57
N ALA A 31 1.43 -6.83 3.59
CA ALA A 31 0.98 -7.58 2.41
C ALA A 31 0.37 -8.94 2.77
N LEU A 32 0.98 -9.66 3.72
CA LEU A 32 0.47 -10.97 4.18
C LEU A 32 -0.91 -10.85 4.84
N VAL A 33 -1.18 -9.75 5.55
CA VAL A 33 -2.51 -9.49 6.15
C VAL A 33 -3.51 -9.00 5.10
N LEU A 34 -3.06 -8.14 4.19
CA LEU A 34 -3.92 -7.48 3.18
C LEU A 34 -4.53 -8.46 2.18
N ILE A 35 -3.79 -9.52 1.78
CA ILE A 35 -4.27 -10.51 0.80
C ILE A 35 -5.56 -11.20 1.25
N PRO A 36 -5.58 -11.94 2.39
CA PRO A 36 -6.80 -12.62 2.83
C PRO A 36 -7.91 -11.63 3.21
N GLN A 37 -7.57 -10.48 3.80
CA GLN A 37 -8.54 -9.43 4.14
C GLN A 37 -9.27 -8.90 2.91
N SER A 38 -8.54 -8.59 1.84
CA SER A 38 -9.14 -8.04 0.61
C SER A 38 -9.99 -9.08 -0.12
N MET A 39 -9.59 -10.36 -0.09
CA MET A 39 -10.39 -11.46 -0.63
C MET A 39 -11.72 -11.61 0.13
N ALA A 40 -11.70 -11.51 1.46
CA ALA A 40 -12.90 -11.54 2.28
C ALA A 40 -13.84 -10.36 1.97
N TYR A 41 -13.29 -9.15 1.81
CA TYR A 41 -14.08 -7.97 1.44
C TYR A 41 -14.71 -8.06 0.05
N ALA A 42 -14.02 -8.65 -0.93
CA ALA A 42 -14.62 -8.93 -2.24
C ALA A 42 -15.82 -9.87 -2.12
N GLN A 43 -15.72 -10.91 -1.28
CA GLN A 43 -16.83 -11.83 -1.02
C GLN A 43 -18.00 -11.14 -0.30
N LEU A 44 -17.73 -10.28 0.69
CA LEU A 44 -18.77 -9.48 1.36
C LEU A 44 -19.49 -8.55 0.38
N ALA A 45 -18.79 -8.02 -0.62
CA ALA A 45 -19.35 -7.20 -1.69
C ALA A 45 -20.10 -8.02 -2.78
N GLY A 46 -20.20 -9.35 -2.64
CA GLY A 46 -20.85 -10.22 -3.62
C GLY A 46 -20.02 -10.47 -4.89
N LEU A 47 -18.74 -10.15 -4.88
CA LEU A 47 -17.81 -10.36 -6.00
C LEU A 47 -16.98 -11.64 -5.82
N PRO A 48 -16.45 -12.22 -6.90
CA PRO A 48 -15.44 -13.28 -6.81
C PRO A 48 -14.21 -12.84 -6.01
N SER A 49 -13.64 -13.73 -5.19
CA SER A 49 -12.56 -13.37 -4.25
C SER A 49 -11.30 -12.81 -4.92
N TYR A 50 -11.01 -13.21 -6.16
CA TYR A 50 -9.86 -12.71 -6.91
C TYR A 50 -9.93 -11.20 -7.20
N TYR A 51 -11.12 -10.58 -7.17
CA TYR A 51 -11.24 -9.12 -7.24
C TYR A 51 -10.58 -8.43 -6.04
N GLY A 52 -10.53 -9.10 -4.89
CA GLY A 52 -9.79 -8.64 -3.72
C GLY A 52 -8.30 -8.50 -4.00
N LEU A 53 -7.72 -9.35 -4.86
CA LEU A 53 -6.30 -9.27 -5.22
C LEU A 53 -6.00 -8.02 -6.07
N TYR A 54 -6.91 -7.65 -6.98
CA TYR A 54 -6.78 -6.41 -7.75
C TYR A 54 -6.87 -5.18 -6.83
N ALA A 55 -7.80 -5.21 -5.87
CA ALA A 55 -7.97 -4.15 -4.87
C ALA A 55 -6.78 -4.06 -3.87
N ALA A 56 -6.13 -5.19 -3.57
CA ALA A 56 -4.96 -5.25 -2.69
C ALA A 56 -3.66 -4.77 -3.36
N PHE A 57 -3.61 -4.69 -4.69
CA PHE A 57 -2.38 -4.38 -5.43
C PHE A 57 -2.37 -2.96 -6.00
N LEU A 58 -3.31 -2.66 -6.89
CA LEU A 58 -3.23 -1.48 -7.75
C LEU A 58 -3.50 -0.17 -6.99
N PRO A 59 -4.57 -0.06 -6.19
CA PRO A 59 -4.82 1.14 -5.39
C PRO A 59 -3.71 1.45 -4.36
N PRO A 60 -3.23 0.47 -3.56
CA PRO A 60 -2.15 0.74 -2.59
C PRO A 60 -0.84 1.16 -3.24
N MET A 61 -0.51 0.60 -4.41
CA MET A 61 0.67 1.01 -5.18
C MET A 61 0.58 2.48 -5.62
N ILE A 62 -0.57 2.91 -6.13
CA ILE A 62 -0.78 4.32 -6.51
C ILE A 62 -0.77 5.21 -5.26
N ALA A 63 -1.46 4.81 -4.20
CA ALA A 63 -1.53 5.57 -2.95
C ALA A 63 -0.14 5.74 -2.29
N ALA A 64 0.75 4.76 -2.38
CA ALA A 64 2.12 4.88 -1.87
C ALA A 64 2.93 5.98 -2.58
N LEU A 65 2.63 6.27 -3.85
CA LEU A 65 3.29 7.31 -4.64
C LEU A 65 2.77 8.73 -4.36
N PHE A 66 1.48 8.84 -4.01
CA PHE A 66 0.79 10.13 -3.87
C PHE A 66 0.32 10.44 -2.44
N GLY A 67 0.54 9.52 -1.50
CA GLY A 67 0.12 9.65 -0.12
C GLY A 67 0.80 10.82 0.59
N SER A 68 0.09 11.42 1.53
CA SER A 68 0.62 12.48 2.41
C SER A 68 1.46 11.92 3.57
N SER A 69 1.41 10.61 3.81
CA SER A 69 2.11 9.92 4.91
C SER A 69 2.82 8.66 4.41
N ARG A 70 4.06 8.46 4.85
CA ARG A 70 4.92 7.32 4.45
C ARG A 70 4.47 6.00 5.05
N GLN A 71 3.79 6.07 6.19
CA GLN A 71 3.35 4.92 6.98
C GLN A 71 1.89 4.54 6.72
N LEU A 72 1.19 5.29 5.87
CA LEU A 72 -0.21 5.02 5.57
C LEU A 72 -0.33 3.81 4.63
N ALA A 73 -0.82 2.69 5.15
CA ALA A 73 -1.30 1.59 4.33
C ALA A 73 -2.74 1.87 3.89
N THR A 74 -2.99 1.82 2.59
CA THR A 74 -4.34 1.89 2.03
C THR A 74 -4.74 0.52 1.51
N GLY A 75 -6.04 0.22 1.52
CA GLY A 75 -6.59 -1.05 1.10
C GLY A 75 -8.11 -0.99 1.08
N PRO A 76 -8.78 -2.00 0.51
CA PRO A 76 -10.22 -2.11 0.61
C PRO A 76 -10.63 -2.14 2.09
N VAL A 77 -11.69 -1.41 2.42
CA VAL A 77 -12.29 -1.33 3.77
C VAL A 77 -13.78 -1.56 3.62
N ALA A 78 -14.34 -2.39 4.50
CA ALA A 78 -15.77 -2.67 4.61
C ALA A 78 -16.37 -1.92 5.80
#